data_AF-A0A2L2Z9W5-F1
#
_entry.id   AF-A0A2L2Z9W5-F1
#
_cell.length_a   1.000
_cell.length_b   1.000
_cell.length_c   1.000
_cell.angle_alpha   90.00
_cell.angle_beta   90.00
_cell.angle_gamma   90.00
#
_symmetry.space_group_name_H-M   'P 1'
#
loop_
_entity.id
_entity.type
_entity.pdbx_description
1 polymer ?
#
loop_
_entity_poly.entity_id
_entity_poly.type
_entity_poly.pdbx_seq_one_letter_code
_entity_poly.pdbx_strand_id
1 'polypeptide(L)'
;FVNGGPKVDAGLTGRKIIVDTYGEWSAHGGGSYSGKDPTKVDRSAAYAASCVSKSLVAAKLCRRCLVQLSYAIEISEPLSISVFSYGTSDKCS
;
A
#
# COMPACT_ATOMS: atom_id res chain seq x y z
N PHE A 1 -9.06 -22.89 -22.68
CA PHE A 1 -9.11 -21.42 -22.78
C PHE A 1 -9.24 -21.07 -24.26
N VAL A 2 -10.48 -20.93 -24.79
CA VAL A 2 -10.74 -20.69 -26.23
C VAL A 2 -11.29 -19.29 -26.48
N ASN A 3 -12.15 -18.78 -25.59
CA ASN A 3 -12.62 -17.39 -25.58
C ASN A 3 -12.12 -16.70 -24.30
N GLY A 4 -11.67 -15.44 -24.41
CA GLY A 4 -11.09 -14.66 -23.31
C GLY A 4 -11.21 -13.15 -23.52
N GLY A 5 -10.77 -12.38 -22.53
CA GLY A 5 -10.77 -10.91 -22.56
C GLY A 5 -12.16 -10.28 -22.28
N PRO A 6 -12.32 -8.98 -22.58
CA PRO A 6 -13.53 -8.22 -22.26
C PRO A 6 -14.83 -8.79 -22.81
N LYS A 7 -14.75 -9.64 -23.84
CA LYS A 7 -15.89 -10.34 -24.44
C LYS A 7 -16.59 -11.30 -23.47
N VAL A 8 -15.86 -11.85 -22.49
CA VAL A 8 -16.38 -12.88 -21.57
C VAL A 8 -16.29 -12.50 -20.09
N ASP A 9 -15.59 -11.40 -19.75
CA ASP A 9 -15.48 -10.89 -18.39
C ASP A 9 -15.31 -9.37 -18.38
N ALA A 10 -16.21 -8.65 -17.70
CA ALA A 10 -16.20 -7.21 -17.65
C ALA A 10 -15.13 -6.71 -16.66
N GLY A 11 -14.12 -6.01 -17.17
CA GLY A 11 -13.07 -5.39 -16.37
C GLY A 11 -13.44 -3.98 -15.91
N LEU A 12 -13.17 -3.65 -14.64
CA LEU A 12 -13.25 -2.29 -14.12
C LEU A 12 -11.93 -1.90 -13.45
N THR A 13 -11.56 -0.62 -13.58
CA THR A 13 -10.39 -0.03 -12.91
C THR A 13 -10.48 -0.21 -11.40
N GLY A 14 -9.36 -0.60 -10.77
CA GLY A 14 -9.31 -0.75 -9.31
C GLY A 14 -9.94 -2.04 -8.77
N ARG A 15 -10.21 -3.06 -9.60
CA ARG A 15 -10.75 -4.36 -9.16
C ARG A 15 -9.67 -5.41 -8.83
N LYS A 16 -8.40 -5.02 -8.83
CA LYS A 16 -7.25 -5.90 -8.57
C LYS A 16 -6.29 -5.33 -7.52
N ILE A 17 -6.79 -4.49 -6.61
CA ILE A 17 -5.96 -3.78 -5.61
C ILE A 17 -5.06 -4.68 -4.73
N ILE A 18 -5.51 -5.89 -4.38
CA ILE A 18 -4.70 -6.84 -3.62
C ILE A 18 -3.59 -7.45 -4.47
N VAL A 19 -3.87 -7.69 -5.76
CA VAL A 19 -2.88 -8.15 -6.74
C VAL A 19 -1.86 -7.05 -7.05
N ASP A 20 -2.32 -5.80 -7.15
CA ASP A 20 -1.47 -4.63 -7.42
C ASP A 20 -0.49 -4.31 -6.27
N THR A 21 -0.71 -4.87 -5.08
CA THR A 21 0.06 -4.57 -3.88
C THR A 21 0.92 -5.74 -3.44
N TYR A 22 0.51 -6.43 -2.38
CA TYR A 22 1.37 -7.39 -1.68
C TYR A 22 0.76 -8.78 -1.63
N GLY A 23 -0.29 -9.08 -2.42
CA GLY A 23 -0.87 -10.41 -2.51
C GLY A 23 -1.28 -10.97 -1.15
N GLU A 24 -2.01 -10.17 -0.36
CA GLU A 24 -2.51 -10.47 1.00
C GLU A 24 -1.44 -10.57 2.11
N TRP A 25 -0.14 -10.47 1.81
CA TRP A 25 0.92 -10.49 2.85
C TRP A 25 0.89 -9.28 3.80
N SER A 26 0.21 -8.22 3.39
CA SER A 26 0.19 -6.91 4.04
C SER A 26 -1.24 -6.38 4.11
N ALA A 27 -1.44 -5.31 4.89
CA ALA A 27 -2.73 -4.62 4.96
C ALA A 27 -2.95 -3.73 3.72
N HIS A 28 -4.22 -3.47 3.41
CA HIS A 28 -4.62 -2.60 2.31
C HIS A 28 -5.62 -1.54 2.80
N GLY A 29 -5.40 -0.27 2.45
CA GLY A 29 -6.26 0.85 2.87
C GLY A 29 -7.59 0.98 2.10
N GLY A 30 -7.78 0.17 1.06
CA GLY A 30 -9.00 0.09 0.24
C GLY A 30 -8.98 0.93 -1.04
N GLY A 31 -8.13 1.95 -1.12
CA GLY A 31 -8.01 2.82 -2.28
C GLY A 31 -7.37 2.17 -3.51
N SER A 32 -7.95 2.36 -4.69
CA SER A 32 -7.33 1.98 -5.97
C SER A 32 -6.23 2.93 -6.39
N TYR A 33 -5.27 2.45 -7.19
CA TYR A 33 -4.17 3.27 -7.71
C TYR A 33 -4.49 3.84 -9.08
N SER A 34 -4.80 3.00 -10.07
CA SER A 34 -5.01 3.38 -11.46
C SER A 34 -6.13 4.41 -11.65
N GLY A 35 -5.93 5.35 -12.60
CA GLY A 35 -6.90 6.41 -12.90
C GLY A 35 -6.84 7.65 -12.00
N LYS A 36 -5.97 7.65 -10.98
CA LYS A 36 -5.77 8.80 -10.07
C LYS A 36 -4.52 9.61 -10.42
N ASP A 37 -4.53 10.90 -10.15
CA ASP A 37 -3.32 11.74 -10.23
C ASP A 37 -2.53 11.65 -8.90
N PRO A 38 -1.26 12.09 -8.83
CA PRO A 38 -0.42 11.92 -7.63
C PRO A 38 -0.89 12.74 -6.41
N THR A 39 -1.82 13.69 -6.56
CA THR A 39 -2.40 14.40 -5.40
C THR A 39 -3.35 13.51 -4.60
N LYS A 40 -3.83 12.40 -5.17
CA LYS A 40 -4.70 11.46 -4.47
C LYS A 40 -3.89 10.54 -3.55
N VAL A 41 -4.08 10.72 -2.25
CA VAL A 41 -3.35 10.03 -1.19
C VAL A 41 -3.46 8.50 -1.26
N ASP A 42 -4.55 7.95 -1.81
CA ASP A 42 -4.68 6.51 -2.04
C ASP A 42 -3.49 5.92 -2.80
N ARG A 43 -2.92 6.68 -3.74
CA ARG A 43 -1.75 6.27 -4.52
C ARG A 43 -0.45 6.78 -3.88
N SER A 44 -0.35 8.10 -3.64
CA SER A 44 0.91 8.71 -3.22
C SER A 44 1.33 8.29 -1.81
N ALA A 45 0.41 8.19 -0.86
CA ALA A 45 0.71 7.72 0.49
C ALA A 45 1.06 6.22 0.51
N ALA A 46 0.38 5.41 -0.31
CA ALA A 46 0.74 3.99 -0.44
C ALA A 46 2.17 3.80 -0.97
N TYR A 47 2.59 4.61 -1.95
CA TYR A 47 3.96 4.59 -2.46
C TYR A 47 4.97 5.09 -1.42
N ALA A 48 4.63 6.14 -0.67
CA ALA A 48 5.47 6.61 0.43
C ALA A 48 5.65 5.53 1.50
N ALA A 49 4.57 4.88 1.94
CA ALA A 49 4.60 3.80 2.91
C ALA A 49 5.44 2.60 2.43
N SER A 50 5.38 2.28 1.13
CA SER A 50 6.22 1.23 0.52
C SER A 50 7.70 1.61 0.53
N CYS A 51 8.02 2.85 0.16
CA CYS A 51 9.39 3.37 0.18
C CYS A 51 9.98 3.35 1.59
N VAL A 52 9.21 3.80 2.58
CA VAL A 52 9.62 3.78 4.00
C VAL A 52 9.82 2.34 4.47
N SER A 53 8.86 1.44 4.24
CA SER A 53 8.95 0.03 4.63
C SER A 53 10.21 -0.63 4.04
N LYS A 54 10.44 -0.43 2.73
CA LYS A 54 11.62 -0.96 2.04
C LYS A 54 12.91 -0.40 2.62
N SER A 55 12.95 0.88 2.94
CA SER A 55 14.12 1.54 3.53
C SER A 55 14.44 1.01 4.93
N LEU A 56 13.42 0.78 5.77
CA LEU A 56 13.58 0.21 7.10
C LEU A 56 14.16 -1.22 7.06
N VAL A 57 13.68 -2.04 6.12
CA VAL A 57 14.21 -3.40 5.92
C VAL A 57 15.63 -3.36 5.33
N ALA A 58 15.89 -2.48 4.35
CA ALA A 58 17.20 -2.33 3.74
C ALA A 58 18.26 -1.83 4.73
N ALA A 59 17.87 -0.96 5.66
CA ALA A 59 18.70 -0.49 6.77
C ALA A 59 18.91 -1.55 7.87
N LYS A 60 18.36 -2.76 7.71
CA LYS A 60 18.42 -3.86 8.67
C LYS A 60 17.87 -3.51 10.05
N LEU A 61 16.92 -2.58 10.11
CA LEU A 61 16.23 -2.23 11.37
C LEU A 61 15.16 -3.26 11.74
N CYS A 62 14.62 -3.97 10.74
CA CYS A 62 13.69 -5.08 10.92
C CYS A 62 13.78 -6.06 9.75
N ARG A 63 13.30 -7.29 9.92
CA ARG A 63 13.19 -8.27 8.81
C ARG A 63 11.94 -8.07 7.97
N ARG A 64 10.86 -7.58 8.58
CA ARG A 64 9.61 -7.23 7.91
C ARG A 64 8.94 -6.09 8.67
N CYS A 65 8.24 -5.24 7.95
CA CYS A 65 7.40 -4.23 8.57
C CYS A 65 6.17 -3.91 7.73
N LEU A 66 5.16 -3.37 8.40
CA LEU A 66 3.99 -2.73 7.83
C LEU A 66 4.04 -1.25 8.24
N VAL A 67 3.95 -0.34 7.27
CA VAL A 67 3.78 1.09 7.52
C VAL A 67 2.36 1.49 7.13
N GLN A 68 1.65 2.11 8.05
CA GLN A 68 0.30 2.64 7.84
C GLN A 68 0.32 4.16 7.92
N LEU A 69 -0.34 4.82 6.98
CA LEU A 69 -0.55 6.26 6.93
C LEU A 69 -2.06 6.53 6.83
N SER A 70 -2.56 7.57 7.52
CA SER A 70 -3.93 8.05 7.39
C SER A 70 -3.97 9.56 7.21
N TYR A 71 -4.95 10.04 6.45
CA TYR A 71 -5.13 11.46 6.12
C TYR A 71 -6.60 11.84 6.26
N ALA A 72 -6.85 13.09 6.65
CA ALA A 72 -8.14 13.74 6.48
C ALA A 72 -8.17 14.54 5.18
N ILE A 73 -9.36 14.75 4.65
CA ILE A 73 -9.55 15.60 3.46
C ILE A 73 -9.02 17.01 3.74
N GLU A 74 -8.27 17.56 2.77
CA GLU A 74 -7.66 18.90 2.82
C GLU A 74 -6.59 19.12 3.92
N ILE A 75 -6.15 18.08 4.63
CA ILE A 75 -5.02 18.18 5.58
C ILE A 75 -3.75 17.64 4.91
N SER A 76 -2.70 18.47 4.88
CA SER A 76 -1.40 18.10 4.32
C SER A 76 -0.65 17.07 5.15
N GLU A 77 -0.71 17.19 6.47
CA GLU A 77 -0.07 16.27 7.40
C GLU A 77 -0.89 14.99 7.61
N PRO A 78 -0.24 13.82 7.77
CA PRO A 78 -0.92 12.60 8.13
C PRO A 78 -1.50 12.70 9.55
N LEU A 79 -2.73 12.22 9.73
CA LEU A 79 -3.36 12.11 11.04
C LEU A 79 -2.68 11.05 11.91
N SER A 80 -2.21 9.98 11.29
CA SER A 80 -1.44 8.94 11.97
C SER A 80 -0.38 8.32 11.06
N ILE A 81 0.74 7.96 11.69
CA ILE A 81 1.81 7.16 11.12
C ILE A 81 2.05 6.00 12.09
N SER A 82 1.98 4.77 11.61
CA SER A 82 2.21 3.59 12.45
C SER A 82 3.14 2.61 11.75
N VAL A 83 4.07 2.04 12.52
CA VAL A 83 5.05 1.07 12.03
C VAL A 83 4.93 -0.20 12.86
N PHE A 84 4.62 -1.32 12.20
CA PHE A 84 4.51 -2.63 12.84
C PHE A 84 5.60 -3.54 12.30
N SER A 85 6.60 -3.85 13.12
CA SER A 85 7.74 -4.70 12.74
C SER A 85 7.48 -6.21 12.94
N TYR A 86 6.30 -6.58 13.44
CA TYR A 86 5.94 -7.97 13.79
C TYR A 86 6.97 -8.63 14.73
N GLY A 87 7.55 -7.84 15.66
CA GLY A 87 8.58 -8.33 16.59
C GLY A 87 9.93 -8.64 15.95
N THR A 88 10.17 -8.22 14.70
CA THR A 88 11.43 -8.48 13.98
C THR A 88 12.43 -7.33 14.02
N SER A 89 12.16 -6.32 14.84
CA SER A 89 13.03 -5.17 15.06
C SER A 89 13.90 -5.39 16.29
N ASP A 90 15.20 -5.11 16.16
CA ASP A 90 16.14 -5.13 17.29
C ASP A 90 16.09 -3.83 18.12
N LYS A 91 15.40 -2.82 17.60
CA LYS A 91 15.07 -1.59 18.31
C LYS A 91 13.68 -1.77 18.92
N CYS A 92 13.57 -1.72 20.25
CA CYS A 92 12.29 -1.83 20.93
C CYS A 92 11.30 -0.77 20.41
N SER A 93 10.07 -1.22 20.18
CA SER A 93 8.87 -0.40 19.94
C SER A 93 8.44 0.36 21.17
#